data_AF-A0A2D7BZK5-F1
#
_entry.id   AF-A0A2D7BZK5-F1
#
_cell.length_a   1.000
_cell.length_b   1.000
_cell.length_c   1.000
_cell.angle_alpha   90.00
_cell.angle_beta   90.00
_cell.angle_gamma   90.00
#
_symmetry.space_group_name_H-M   'P 1'
#
loop_
_entity.id
_entity.type
_entity.pdbx_description
1 polymer ?
#
loop_
_entity_poly.entity_id
_entity_poly.type
_entity_poly.pdbx_seq_one_letter_code
_entity_poly.pdbx_strand_id
1 'polypeptide(L)'
;MSKFERNFWDGMTLIFVCFLCFVSFKTSADNEISLEQSGTNFSLGIEQVGSHNVIQMLSSDSYNTTTYSGFLFIQYNEDTSSDNKITIDEVTGTGNGVKICQGCAFDYPESYTNHDYWYDNWEGGGHTVDLTMYGDNNGVSVQQTNQGSSDGHSVDLHLAGDDNEVTTIQQHDGAKSIYLTIYNDENDVFIRQKGSGSTHNANITLDGTYGTDLTLKQFNSTASYTLQQNCLTVGGCSVTITQQ
;
A
#
# COMPACT_ATOMS: atom_id res chain seq x y z
N MET A 1 -53.10 17.75 -18.17
CA MET A 1 -52.70 16.36 -18.47
C MET A 1 -53.91 15.44 -18.36
N SER A 2 -54.29 14.81 -19.48
CA SER A 2 -55.42 13.90 -19.60
C SER A 2 -55.21 12.61 -18.80
N LYS A 3 -56.27 11.82 -18.61
CA LYS A 3 -56.19 10.51 -17.96
C LYS A 3 -55.38 9.51 -18.80
N PHE A 4 -55.42 9.66 -20.13
CA PHE A 4 -54.67 8.83 -21.07
C PHE A 4 -53.15 9.08 -20.96
N GLU A 5 -52.72 10.34 -20.95
CA GLU A 5 -51.31 10.72 -20.78
C GLU A 5 -50.73 10.16 -19.49
N ARG A 6 -51.48 10.22 -18.38
CA ARG A 6 -51.04 9.72 -17.07
C ARG A 6 -50.78 8.21 -17.10
N ASN A 7 -51.77 7.44 -17.56
CA ASN A 7 -51.64 5.99 -17.69
C ASN A 7 -50.51 5.56 -18.65
N PHE A 8 -50.22 6.37 -19.68
CA PHE A 8 -49.11 6.13 -20.60
C PHE A 8 -47.75 6.30 -19.91
N TRP A 9 -47.56 7.39 -19.16
CA TRP A 9 -46.35 7.61 -18.35
C TRP A 9 -46.17 6.55 -17.26
N ASP A 10 -47.25 6.18 -16.56
CA ASP A 10 -47.24 5.15 -15.52
C ASP A 10 -46.81 3.79 -16.11
N GLY A 11 -47.34 3.43 -17.29
CA GLY A 11 -46.98 2.20 -18.01
C GLY A 11 -45.52 2.17 -18.49
N MET A 12 -45.00 3.29 -19.02
CA MET A 12 -43.58 3.41 -19.39
C MET A 12 -42.67 3.27 -18.18
N THR A 13 -43.04 3.86 -17.05
CA THR A 13 -42.28 3.79 -15.79
C THR A 13 -42.18 2.35 -15.29
N LEU A 14 -43.29 1.60 -15.32
CA LEU A 14 -43.32 0.20 -14.89
C LEU A 14 -42.41 -0.69 -15.74
N ILE A 15 -42.41 -0.51 -17.06
CA ILE A 15 -41.55 -1.26 -17.99
C ILE A 15 -40.06 -0.97 -17.72
N PHE A 16 -39.72 0.30 -17.47
CA PHE A 16 -38.34 0.71 -17.22
C PHE A 16 -37.80 0.15 -15.91
N VAL A 17 -38.60 0.15 -14.83
CA VAL A 17 -38.25 -0.47 -13.54
C VAL A 17 -38.07 -1.98 -13.68
N CYS A 18 -38.98 -2.67 -14.37
CA CYS A 18 -38.82 -4.12 -14.61
C CYS A 18 -37.55 -4.46 -15.39
N PHE A 19 -37.16 -3.65 -16.39
CA PHE A 19 -35.97 -3.92 -17.19
C PHE A 19 -34.66 -3.80 -16.37
N LEU A 20 -34.63 -2.91 -15.38
CA LEU A 20 -33.50 -2.75 -14.46
C LEU A 20 -33.33 -3.94 -13.50
N CYS A 21 -34.42 -4.59 -13.08
CA CYS A 21 -34.37 -5.68 -12.09
C CYS A 21 -33.83 -7.04 -12.60
N PHE A 22 -33.65 -7.23 -13.92
CA PHE A 22 -33.23 -8.52 -14.50
C PHE A 22 -31.76 -8.55 -14.98
N VAL A 23 -30.99 -7.47 -14.77
CA VAL A 23 -29.60 -7.40 -15.24
C VAL A 23 -28.62 -7.75 -14.11
N SER A 24 -28.55 -9.04 -13.77
CA SER A 24 -27.47 -9.57 -12.94
C SER A 24 -26.24 -9.87 -13.80
N PHE A 25 -25.28 -8.95 -13.83
CA PHE A 25 -23.95 -9.23 -14.38
C PHE A 25 -23.18 -10.19 -13.47
N LYS A 26 -22.25 -10.97 -14.05
CA LYS A 26 -21.33 -11.79 -13.26
C LYS A 26 -20.30 -10.89 -12.57
N THR A 27 -20.17 -11.02 -11.26
CA THR A 27 -19.08 -10.43 -10.48
C THR A 27 -17.85 -11.34 -10.56
N SER A 28 -16.71 -10.82 -11.01
CA SER A 28 -15.39 -11.37 -10.68
C SER A 28 -15.04 -10.85 -9.29
N ALA A 29 -14.77 -11.71 -8.33
CA ALA A 29 -14.70 -11.31 -6.91
C ALA A 29 -13.71 -12.17 -6.11
N ASP A 30 -12.58 -12.52 -6.74
CA ASP A 30 -11.59 -13.41 -6.15
C ASP A 30 -10.47 -12.59 -5.49
N ASN A 31 -10.03 -13.04 -4.31
CA ASN A 31 -8.83 -12.57 -3.63
C ASN A 31 -7.80 -13.71 -3.60
N GLU A 32 -6.52 -13.38 -3.77
CA GLU A 32 -5.43 -14.36 -3.84
C GLU A 32 -4.39 -14.11 -2.75
N ILE A 33 -3.93 -15.19 -2.11
CA ILE A 33 -2.82 -15.22 -1.17
C ILE A 33 -1.91 -16.39 -1.54
N SER A 34 -0.67 -16.10 -1.91
CA SER A 34 0.38 -17.08 -2.18
C SER A 34 1.69 -16.62 -1.52
N LEU A 35 2.13 -17.35 -0.50
CA LEU A 35 3.34 -17.07 0.27
C LEU A 35 4.05 -18.38 0.61
N GLU A 36 5.31 -18.52 0.20
CA GLU A 36 6.19 -19.60 0.65
C GLU A 36 7.18 -19.06 1.67
N GLN A 37 7.18 -19.66 2.87
CA GLN A 37 8.02 -19.25 3.99
C GLN A 37 8.75 -20.44 4.59
N SER A 38 10.04 -20.22 4.87
CA SER A 38 10.93 -21.08 5.65
C SER A 38 11.56 -20.25 6.78
N GLY A 39 12.03 -20.89 7.85
CA GLY A 39 12.46 -20.20 9.08
C GLY A 39 11.57 -20.52 10.28
N THR A 40 11.64 -19.75 11.36
CA THR A 40 10.98 -20.09 12.65
C THR A 40 10.37 -18.89 13.38
N ASN A 41 9.27 -19.11 14.11
CA ASN A 41 8.62 -18.07 14.93
C ASN A 41 8.17 -16.82 14.13
N PHE A 42 7.66 -17.03 12.92
CA PHE A 42 7.06 -15.99 12.08
C PHE A 42 5.59 -15.74 12.50
N SER A 43 5.19 -14.47 12.56
CA SER A 43 3.81 -14.04 12.82
C SER A 43 3.23 -13.35 11.60
N LEU A 44 2.04 -13.76 11.16
CA LEU A 44 1.37 -13.21 9.98
C LEU A 44 -0.08 -12.86 10.30
N GLY A 45 -0.44 -11.59 10.13
CA GLY A 45 -1.82 -11.11 10.04
C GLY A 45 -2.13 -10.72 8.60
N ILE A 46 -3.22 -11.24 8.04
CA ILE A 46 -3.77 -10.80 6.75
C ILE A 46 -5.26 -10.54 6.92
N GLU A 47 -5.71 -9.37 6.47
CA GLU A 47 -7.11 -9.02 6.30
C GLU A 47 -7.35 -8.54 4.87
N GLN A 48 -8.25 -9.22 4.14
CA GLN A 48 -8.67 -8.83 2.78
C GLN A 48 -10.19 -8.68 2.76
N VAL A 49 -10.67 -7.48 2.43
CA VAL A 49 -12.08 -7.11 2.38
C VAL A 49 -12.42 -6.59 0.98
N GLY A 50 -13.53 -7.09 0.43
CA GLY A 50 -13.92 -6.85 -0.95
C GLY A 50 -13.25 -7.82 -1.94
N SER A 51 -12.90 -7.35 -3.14
CA SER A 51 -12.44 -8.17 -4.28
C SER A 51 -11.14 -7.67 -4.90
N HIS A 52 -10.47 -8.49 -5.71
CA HIS A 52 -9.23 -8.10 -6.40
C HIS A 52 -8.14 -7.65 -5.41
N ASN A 53 -7.97 -8.38 -4.32
CA ASN A 53 -6.85 -8.24 -3.40
C ASN A 53 -5.89 -9.40 -3.61
N VAL A 54 -4.62 -9.11 -3.91
CA VAL A 54 -3.59 -10.08 -4.29
C VAL A 54 -2.36 -9.91 -3.39
N ILE A 55 -1.92 -10.99 -2.76
CA ILE A 55 -0.63 -11.10 -2.08
C ILE A 55 0.11 -12.28 -2.70
N GLN A 56 1.28 -12.05 -3.31
CA GLN A 56 2.00 -13.10 -4.04
C GLN A 56 3.53 -12.99 -3.91
N MET A 57 4.23 -14.09 -4.18
CA MET A 57 5.67 -14.03 -4.50
C MET A 57 5.90 -13.44 -5.90
N LEU A 58 7.07 -12.84 -6.15
CA LEU A 58 7.42 -12.27 -7.46
C LEU A 58 7.60 -13.36 -8.54
N SER A 59 8.30 -14.44 -8.19
CA SER A 59 8.65 -15.54 -9.11
C SER A 59 8.72 -16.90 -8.40
N SER A 60 9.07 -17.96 -9.14
CA SER A 60 9.40 -19.28 -8.57
C SER A 60 10.72 -19.31 -7.79
N ASP A 61 11.56 -18.28 -7.95
CA ASP A 61 12.90 -18.21 -7.39
C ASP A 61 12.94 -17.30 -6.14
N SER A 62 11.83 -16.60 -5.87
CA SER A 62 11.58 -15.68 -4.76
C SER A 62 11.33 -16.44 -3.43
N TYR A 63 11.77 -15.92 -2.28
CA TYR A 63 11.76 -16.65 -1.01
C TYR A 63 11.63 -15.78 0.25
N ASN A 64 10.94 -16.31 1.28
CA ASN A 64 10.98 -15.78 2.65
C ASN A 64 11.67 -16.80 3.58
N THR A 65 12.73 -16.37 4.27
CA THR A 65 13.56 -17.18 5.19
C THR A 65 13.59 -16.64 6.63
N THR A 66 12.72 -15.68 6.95
CA THR A 66 12.79 -14.89 8.19
C THR A 66 12.56 -15.70 9.48
N THR A 67 13.04 -15.16 10.62
CA THR A 67 12.86 -15.77 11.94
C THR A 67 12.56 -14.73 13.03
N TYR A 68 11.64 -15.00 13.96
CA TYR A 68 11.13 -14.00 14.94
C TYR A 68 10.60 -12.70 14.32
N SER A 69 10.11 -12.74 13.08
CA SER A 69 9.62 -11.57 12.33
C SER A 69 8.09 -11.53 12.26
N GLY A 70 7.51 -10.34 12.07
CA GLY A 70 6.06 -10.11 12.08
C GLY A 70 5.56 -9.27 10.91
N PHE A 71 4.62 -9.81 10.13
CA PHE A 71 3.97 -9.13 9.00
C PHE A 71 2.48 -8.89 9.31
N LEU A 72 1.99 -7.69 8.97
CA LEU A 72 0.57 -7.33 9.00
C LEU A 72 0.15 -6.68 7.67
N PHE A 73 -0.70 -7.36 6.90
CA PHE A 73 -1.20 -6.87 5.61
C PHE A 73 -2.72 -6.67 5.66
N ILE A 74 -3.19 -5.47 5.32
CA ILE A 74 -4.61 -5.11 5.34
C ILE A 74 -4.99 -4.54 3.98
N GLN A 75 -5.97 -5.12 3.29
CA GLN A 75 -6.41 -4.67 1.97
C GLN A 75 -7.94 -4.55 1.93
N TYR A 76 -8.43 -3.36 1.61
CA TYR A 76 -9.83 -3.02 1.38
C TYR A 76 -9.96 -2.56 -0.09
N ASN A 77 -10.79 -3.25 -0.87
CA ASN A 77 -10.99 -2.95 -2.30
C ASN A 77 -12.44 -3.26 -2.71
N GLU A 78 -13.24 -2.22 -2.93
CA GLU A 78 -14.63 -2.37 -3.40
C GLU A 78 -14.75 -2.37 -4.94
N ASP A 79 -13.62 -2.28 -5.68
CA ASP A 79 -13.59 -2.35 -7.14
C ASP A 79 -13.70 -3.79 -7.67
N THR A 80 -14.24 -3.91 -8.89
CA THR A 80 -14.43 -5.16 -9.64
C THR A 80 -13.55 -5.26 -10.90
N SER A 81 -12.60 -4.33 -11.07
CA SER A 81 -11.80 -4.17 -12.29
C SER A 81 -10.31 -3.87 -12.09
N SER A 82 -9.86 -3.56 -10.86
CA SER A 82 -8.47 -3.20 -10.56
C SER A 82 -7.94 -3.85 -9.27
N ASP A 83 -6.73 -4.42 -9.34
CA ASP A 83 -6.10 -5.14 -8.23
C ASP A 83 -5.47 -4.21 -7.19
N ASN A 84 -5.66 -4.52 -5.91
CA ASN A 84 -4.77 -4.16 -4.82
C ASN A 84 -3.73 -5.27 -4.64
N LYS A 85 -2.47 -4.98 -4.93
CA LYS A 85 -1.39 -5.97 -5.01
C LYS A 85 -0.29 -5.73 -3.99
N ILE A 86 0.19 -6.81 -3.36
CA ILE A 86 1.44 -6.87 -2.62
C ILE A 86 2.29 -8.01 -3.23
N THR A 87 3.48 -7.70 -3.72
CA THR A 87 4.45 -8.68 -4.22
C THR A 87 5.62 -8.78 -3.25
N ILE A 88 6.07 -10.00 -2.95
CA ILE A 88 7.25 -10.25 -2.13
C ILE A 88 8.28 -10.98 -2.98
N ASP A 89 9.53 -10.49 -3.03
CA ASP A 89 10.62 -11.15 -3.73
C ASP A 89 11.49 -11.96 -2.77
N GLU A 90 12.48 -11.34 -2.13
CA GLU A 90 13.38 -11.97 -1.17
C GLU A 90 13.24 -11.33 0.22
N VAL A 91 13.02 -12.13 1.26
CA VAL A 91 13.04 -11.65 2.66
C VAL A 91 13.89 -12.56 3.53
N THR A 92 14.89 -11.98 4.19
CA THR A 92 15.82 -12.70 5.09
C THR A 92 15.99 -11.96 6.43
N GLY A 93 16.73 -12.57 7.37
CA GLY A 93 17.04 -11.98 8.68
C GLY A 93 16.04 -12.26 9.80
N THR A 94 16.28 -11.68 10.97
CA THR A 94 15.52 -11.90 12.20
C THR A 94 15.01 -10.62 12.84
N GLY A 95 13.84 -10.66 13.49
CA GLY A 95 13.30 -9.51 14.22
C GLY A 95 12.63 -8.43 13.36
N ASN A 96 12.41 -8.70 12.07
CA ASN A 96 11.86 -7.72 11.12
C ASN A 96 10.35 -7.48 11.32
N GLY A 97 9.92 -6.22 11.31
CA GLY A 97 8.53 -5.78 11.46
C GLY A 97 8.01 -5.07 10.21
N VAL A 98 6.98 -5.62 9.57
CA VAL A 98 6.38 -5.02 8.36
C VAL A 98 4.88 -4.85 8.56
N LYS A 99 4.35 -3.65 8.25
CA LYS A 99 2.91 -3.47 8.11
C LYS A 99 2.54 -2.66 6.86
N ILE A 100 1.60 -3.19 6.09
CA ILE A 100 1.14 -2.59 4.83
C ILE A 100 -0.39 -2.50 4.89
N CYS A 101 -0.92 -1.37 4.46
CA CYS A 101 -2.36 -1.18 4.34
C CYS A 101 -2.75 -0.47 3.04
N GLN A 102 -3.73 -1.04 2.34
CA GLN A 102 -4.32 -0.55 1.10
C GLN A 102 -5.83 -0.41 1.32
N GLY A 103 -6.39 0.78 1.09
CA GLY A 103 -7.79 1.10 1.42
C GLY A 103 -8.08 1.39 2.90
N CYS A 104 -7.08 1.73 3.71
CA CYS A 104 -7.24 1.96 5.15
C CYS A 104 -6.20 2.95 5.73
N ALA A 105 -6.29 3.25 7.03
CA ALA A 105 -5.36 4.12 7.76
C ALA A 105 -5.10 3.64 9.20
N PHE A 106 -3.84 3.57 9.65
CA PHE A 106 -3.44 3.13 10.99
C PHE A 106 -3.59 4.29 11.97
N ASP A 107 -4.00 3.99 13.20
CA ASP A 107 -4.03 4.98 14.29
C ASP A 107 -2.60 5.38 14.71
N TYR A 108 -1.67 4.41 14.66
CA TYR A 108 -0.26 4.58 15.02
C TYR A 108 0.65 3.97 13.93
N PRO A 109 0.87 4.63 12.78
CA PRO A 109 1.62 4.06 11.66
C PRO A 109 3.09 3.72 11.99
N GLU A 110 3.73 4.42 12.93
CA GLU A 110 5.11 4.16 13.41
C GLU A 110 5.18 3.06 14.49
N SER A 111 4.07 2.45 14.91
CA SER A 111 4.07 1.41 15.97
C SER A 111 3.87 -0.01 15.43
N TYR A 112 4.82 -0.91 15.68
CA TYR A 112 4.67 -2.33 15.33
C TYR A 112 3.91 -3.16 16.40
N THR A 113 3.61 -2.58 17.56
CA THR A 113 2.85 -3.22 18.65
C THR A 113 1.42 -2.73 18.79
N ASN A 114 1.09 -1.56 18.23
CA ASN A 114 -0.27 -1.12 18.02
C ASN A 114 -0.74 -1.52 16.61
N HIS A 115 -1.87 -2.23 16.55
CA HIS A 115 -2.49 -2.71 15.31
C HIS A 115 -3.85 -2.07 15.06
N ASP A 116 -4.16 -0.93 15.67
CA ASP A 116 -5.42 -0.22 15.49
C ASP A 116 -5.42 0.54 14.15
N TYR A 117 -6.54 0.49 13.42
CA TYR A 117 -6.75 1.15 12.13
C TYR A 117 -8.22 1.51 11.93
N TRP A 118 -8.46 2.42 10.98
CA TRP A 118 -9.77 2.81 10.50
C TRP A 118 -9.84 2.73 8.97
N TYR A 119 -11.07 2.61 8.46
CA TYR A 119 -11.42 2.59 7.05
C TYR A 119 -12.87 3.11 6.88
N ASP A 120 -13.26 3.45 5.67
CA ASP A 120 -14.65 3.69 5.26
C ASP A 120 -14.96 2.96 3.93
N ASN A 121 -16.22 3.02 3.46
CA ASN A 121 -16.77 2.03 2.50
C ASN A 121 -16.86 2.55 1.04
N TRP A 122 -15.85 3.26 0.52
CA TRP A 122 -15.79 3.68 -0.90
C TRP A 122 -14.38 3.52 -1.52
N GLU A 123 -13.58 2.55 -1.06
CA GLU A 123 -12.18 2.40 -1.51
C GLU A 123 -12.07 1.76 -2.91
N GLY A 124 -11.46 2.49 -3.84
CA GLY A 124 -11.10 1.99 -5.17
C GLY A 124 -9.74 1.25 -5.18
N GLY A 125 -9.57 0.33 -6.14
CA GLY A 125 -8.39 -0.53 -6.24
C GLY A 125 -7.18 0.12 -6.93
N GLY A 126 -6.33 -0.72 -7.54
CA GLY A 126 -5.17 -0.25 -8.28
C GLY A 126 -4.00 0.21 -7.40
N HIS A 127 -3.88 -0.34 -6.19
CA HIS A 127 -2.71 -0.14 -5.34
C HIS A 127 -1.64 -1.21 -5.59
N THR A 128 -0.36 -0.88 -5.62
CA THR A 128 0.71 -1.91 -5.63
C THR A 128 1.78 -1.65 -4.58
N VAL A 129 2.31 -2.72 -3.99
CA VAL A 129 3.56 -2.68 -3.23
C VAL A 129 4.40 -3.86 -3.66
N ASP A 130 5.68 -3.65 -3.93
CA ASP A 130 6.64 -4.74 -4.09
C ASP A 130 7.71 -4.62 -2.98
N LEU A 131 8.19 -5.76 -2.45
CA LEU A 131 9.03 -5.79 -1.25
C LEU A 131 10.19 -6.77 -1.39
N THR A 132 11.39 -6.28 -1.10
CA THR A 132 12.57 -7.11 -0.81
C THR A 132 13.30 -6.59 0.44
N MET A 133 13.88 -7.47 1.26
CA MET A 133 14.52 -7.08 2.52
C MET A 133 15.56 -8.11 3.00
N TYR A 134 16.73 -7.66 3.42
CA TYR A 134 17.74 -8.51 4.07
C TYR A 134 18.25 -7.88 5.37
N GLY A 135 18.82 -8.69 6.26
CA GLY A 135 19.30 -8.22 7.57
C GLY A 135 18.23 -8.19 8.65
N ASP A 136 18.66 -7.85 9.86
CA ASP A 136 17.93 -8.04 11.11
C ASP A 136 17.30 -6.73 11.63
N ASN A 137 16.26 -6.84 12.46
CA ASN A 137 15.55 -5.75 13.16
C ASN A 137 14.99 -4.61 12.28
N ASN A 138 14.73 -4.86 11.00
CA ASN A 138 14.22 -3.87 10.06
C ASN A 138 12.72 -3.59 10.26
N GLY A 139 12.33 -2.31 10.26
CA GLY A 139 10.95 -1.82 10.33
C GLY A 139 10.51 -1.10 9.04
N VAL A 140 9.37 -1.49 8.43
CA VAL A 140 8.78 -0.71 7.32
C VAL A 140 7.25 -0.67 7.43
N SER A 141 6.64 0.52 7.22
CA SER A 141 5.21 0.76 7.43
C SER A 141 4.59 1.61 6.30
N VAL A 142 3.84 1.02 5.37
CA VAL A 142 3.35 1.70 4.15
C VAL A 142 1.81 1.72 4.07
N GLN A 143 1.20 2.86 3.69
CA GLN A 143 -0.27 2.98 3.78
C GLN A 143 -0.97 3.88 2.74
N GLN A 144 -1.94 3.35 1.98
CA GLN A 144 -2.60 4.09 0.90
C GLN A 144 -4.14 3.91 0.90
N THR A 145 -4.93 4.91 0.49
CA THR A 145 -6.43 4.89 0.51
C THR A 145 -7.02 5.91 -0.47
N ASN A 146 -8.25 5.78 -0.99
CA ASN A 146 -8.95 6.81 -1.78
C ASN A 146 -10.48 6.69 -1.75
N GLN A 147 -11.26 7.74 -2.09
CA GLN A 147 -12.73 7.65 -2.22
C GLN A 147 -13.30 8.63 -3.28
N GLY A 148 -13.24 8.26 -4.57
CA GLY A 148 -14.01 8.96 -5.62
C GLY A 148 -13.48 8.97 -7.06
N SER A 149 -12.25 8.53 -7.34
CA SER A 149 -11.67 8.56 -8.70
C SER A 149 -10.75 7.39 -9.02
N SER A 150 -10.68 7.04 -10.30
CA SER A 150 -10.17 5.77 -10.85
C SER A 150 -8.64 5.63 -10.86
N ASP A 151 -8.13 5.17 -9.72
CA ASP A 151 -6.96 4.31 -9.53
C ASP A 151 -5.54 4.90 -9.55
N GLY A 152 -4.70 4.13 -8.85
CA GLY A 152 -3.27 4.29 -8.69
C GLY A 152 -2.91 4.81 -7.30
N HIS A 153 -2.17 4.00 -6.54
CA HIS A 153 -1.10 4.43 -5.62
C HIS A 153 -0.08 3.27 -5.58
N SER A 154 1.25 3.45 -5.56
CA SER A 154 2.18 2.30 -5.75
C SER A 154 3.59 2.46 -5.13
N VAL A 155 4.01 1.60 -4.19
CA VAL A 155 5.30 1.74 -3.47
C VAL A 155 6.18 0.48 -3.50
N ASP A 156 7.38 0.47 -4.08
CA ASP A 156 8.25 -0.74 -4.12
C ASP A 156 9.63 -0.54 -3.46
N LEU A 157 9.85 -1.18 -2.30
CA LEU A 157 11.01 -0.93 -1.43
C LEU A 157 11.94 -2.16 -1.33
N HIS A 158 13.25 -1.93 -1.30
CA HIS A 158 14.26 -2.99 -1.32
C HIS A 158 15.48 -2.71 -0.42
N LEU A 159 15.45 -3.11 0.87
CA LEU A 159 16.48 -2.71 1.85
C LEU A 159 17.43 -3.87 2.26
N ALA A 160 18.66 -3.56 2.72
CA ALA A 160 19.50 -4.49 3.48
C ALA A 160 20.47 -3.82 4.48
N GLY A 161 21.02 -4.66 5.35
CA GLY A 161 21.69 -4.24 6.58
C GLY A 161 20.72 -4.39 7.75
N ASP A 162 21.25 -4.27 8.97
CA ASP A 162 20.44 -4.36 10.18
C ASP A 162 19.90 -2.97 10.56
N ASP A 163 18.83 -2.93 11.36
CA ASP A 163 18.34 -1.73 12.05
C ASP A 163 17.92 -0.53 11.14
N ASN A 164 17.19 -0.77 10.03
CA ASN A 164 16.53 0.29 9.25
C ASN A 164 15.05 0.49 9.65
N GLU A 165 14.53 1.71 9.65
CA GLU A 165 13.11 2.04 9.88
C GLU A 165 12.54 2.96 8.76
N VAL A 166 11.37 2.66 8.15
CA VAL A 166 10.79 3.46 7.03
C VAL A 166 9.24 3.48 6.99
N THR A 167 8.57 4.63 7.07
CA THR A 167 7.08 4.72 7.15
C THR A 167 6.41 5.60 6.06
N THR A 168 5.90 5.04 4.95
CA THR A 168 5.24 5.76 3.82
C THR A 168 3.69 5.83 3.95
N ILE A 169 2.98 6.90 3.54
CA ILE A 169 1.48 6.95 3.58
C ILE A 169 0.85 7.80 2.44
N GLN A 170 0.20 7.28 1.38
CA GLN A 170 -0.31 8.12 0.26
C GLN A 170 -1.83 8.00 0.00
N GLN A 171 -2.63 9.09 0.09
CA GLN A 171 -4.11 8.97 0.22
C GLN A 171 -5.00 10.01 -0.56
N HIS A 172 -6.16 9.56 -1.03
CA HIS A 172 -7.17 10.17 -1.89
C HIS A 172 -6.72 10.55 -3.32
N ASP A 173 -7.72 10.74 -4.18
CA ASP A 173 -7.83 10.01 -5.45
C ASP A 173 -6.75 10.24 -6.52
N GLY A 174 -6.45 9.17 -7.25
CA GLY A 174 -5.52 9.14 -8.39
C GLY A 174 -4.04 9.06 -8.00
N ALA A 175 -3.20 8.52 -8.90
CA ALA A 175 -1.83 8.04 -8.67
C ALA A 175 -1.00 8.77 -7.60
N LYS A 176 -0.23 8.01 -6.81
CA LYS A 176 0.86 8.46 -5.91
C LYS A 176 1.86 7.29 -5.81
N SER A 177 3.16 7.38 -6.13
CA SER A 177 3.98 6.14 -6.19
C SER A 177 5.50 6.20 -5.97
N ILE A 178 6.05 5.50 -4.96
CA ILE A 178 7.49 5.48 -4.55
C ILE A 178 8.21 4.16 -4.88
N TYR A 179 9.54 4.18 -5.04
CA TYR A 179 10.33 2.94 -5.07
C TYR A 179 11.64 3.14 -4.29
N LEU A 180 11.94 2.49 -3.16
CA LEU A 180 13.05 2.90 -2.26
C LEU A 180 13.95 1.79 -1.67
N THR A 181 15.27 1.87 -1.92
CA THR A 181 16.23 0.75 -1.72
C THR A 181 17.43 1.09 -0.78
N ILE A 182 17.39 0.80 0.52
CA ILE A 182 18.42 1.24 1.51
C ILE A 182 19.38 0.09 1.88
N TYR A 183 20.72 0.20 1.74
CA TYR A 183 21.62 -0.97 1.80
C TYR A 183 22.71 -1.04 2.90
N ASN A 184 22.73 -0.12 3.89
CA ASN A 184 23.39 -0.30 5.22
C ASN A 184 23.28 0.93 6.17
N ASP A 185 23.75 0.73 7.42
CA ASP A 185 23.73 1.50 8.68
C ASP A 185 23.58 3.05 8.61
N GLU A 186 22.75 3.73 9.41
CA GLU A 186 21.71 3.36 10.42
C GLU A 186 20.50 4.30 10.12
N ASN A 187 19.36 3.85 9.58
CA ASN A 187 18.42 4.74 8.85
C ASN A 187 16.98 4.82 9.45
N ASP A 188 16.39 5.99 9.76
CA ASP A 188 14.93 6.15 10.09
C ASP A 188 14.14 7.15 9.19
N VAL A 189 13.12 6.71 8.47
CA VAL A 189 12.50 7.38 7.32
C VAL A 189 10.95 7.45 7.45
N PHE A 190 10.25 8.49 6.95
CA PHE A 190 8.76 8.57 6.96
C PHE A 190 8.16 9.43 5.82
N ILE A 191 7.29 8.94 4.94
CA ILE A 191 6.95 9.63 3.67
C ILE A 191 5.43 9.63 3.30
N ARG A 192 4.65 10.72 3.48
CA ARG A 192 3.16 10.72 3.33
C ARG A 192 2.55 11.61 2.23
N GLN A 193 1.85 11.12 1.19
CA GLN A 193 1.38 11.92 0.03
C GLN A 193 -0.14 11.94 -0.31
N LYS A 194 -0.89 13.06 -0.23
CA LYS A 194 -2.38 13.06 -0.32
C LYS A 194 -3.08 14.23 -1.03
N GLY A 195 -3.90 13.99 -2.06
CA GLY A 195 -4.64 15.07 -2.75
C GLY A 195 -5.23 14.68 -4.11
N SER A 196 -6.19 15.47 -4.62
CA SER A 196 -6.98 15.18 -5.83
C SER A 196 -6.78 16.22 -6.95
N GLY A 197 -6.81 15.87 -8.24
CA GLY A 197 -6.96 14.53 -8.83
C GLY A 197 -5.75 14.12 -9.66
N SER A 198 -4.99 13.12 -9.19
CA SER A 198 -3.76 12.56 -9.83
C SER A 198 -2.58 13.54 -9.97
N THR A 199 -1.35 13.14 -10.33
CA THR A 199 -0.58 11.91 -10.07
C THR A 199 0.66 12.27 -9.23
N HIS A 200 1.15 11.46 -8.28
CA HIS A 200 2.48 11.65 -7.66
C HIS A 200 3.42 10.46 -7.93
N ASN A 201 4.76 10.62 -7.98
CA ASN A 201 5.73 9.50 -8.17
C ASN A 201 7.17 9.78 -7.63
N ALA A 202 8.15 8.87 -7.47
CA ALA A 202 8.69 8.54 -6.11
C ALA A 202 10.04 7.79 -5.78
N ASN A 203 11.10 7.62 -6.60
CA ASN A 203 12.15 6.57 -6.38
C ASN A 203 13.48 6.89 -5.59
N ILE A 204 13.80 6.26 -4.45
CA ILE A 204 14.98 6.52 -3.56
C ILE A 204 15.94 5.27 -3.39
N THR A 205 17.16 5.39 -2.83
CA THR A 205 18.12 4.28 -2.54
C THR A 205 19.21 4.64 -1.48
N LEU A 206 19.12 4.36 -0.17
CA LEU A 206 20.14 4.83 0.84
C LEU A 206 21.11 3.72 1.36
N ASP A 207 22.34 3.61 0.88
CA ASP A 207 23.37 2.64 1.31
C ASP A 207 24.39 3.38 2.21
N GLY A 208 24.58 3.03 3.51
CA GLY A 208 25.35 3.77 4.53
C GLY A 208 26.26 2.89 5.43
N THR A 209 27.40 3.38 5.95
CA THR A 209 28.11 2.64 7.05
C THR A 209 28.19 3.44 8.36
N TYR A 210 27.26 4.38 8.55
CA TYR A 210 26.76 5.00 9.79
C TYR A 210 25.75 6.11 9.44
N GLY A 211 25.02 6.57 10.47
CA GLY A 211 23.58 6.95 10.45
C GLY A 211 23.01 7.95 9.42
N THR A 212 21.68 7.84 9.24
CA THR A 212 20.78 8.62 8.38
C THR A 212 19.36 8.69 9.00
N ASP A 213 18.54 9.67 8.59
CA ASP A 213 17.07 9.66 8.74
C ASP A 213 16.44 10.25 7.45
N LEU A 214 15.16 10.04 7.09
CA LEU A 214 14.49 10.70 5.94
C LEU A 214 12.93 10.79 6.01
N THR A 215 12.33 11.94 6.37
CA THR A 215 10.84 12.07 6.38
C THR A 215 10.21 12.89 5.21
N LEU A 216 9.55 12.34 4.16
CA LEU A 216 9.02 13.04 2.94
C LEU A 216 7.48 13.05 2.65
N LYS A 217 6.72 14.14 2.91
CA LYS A 217 5.23 14.16 2.82
C LYS A 217 4.60 15.08 1.70
N GLN A 218 3.79 14.66 0.70
CA GLN A 218 3.34 15.52 -0.47
C GLN A 218 1.80 15.58 -0.83
N PHE A 219 1.11 16.73 -0.98
CA PHE A 219 -0.38 16.84 -0.93
C PHE A 219 -1.08 17.51 -2.14
N ASN A 220 -0.56 17.23 -3.33
CA ASN A 220 -0.77 18.02 -4.54
C ASN A 220 -1.78 17.44 -5.56
N SER A 221 -1.93 18.13 -6.70
CA SER A 221 -2.60 17.66 -7.92
C SER A 221 -1.65 17.44 -9.13
N THR A 222 -0.34 17.20 -8.94
CA THR A 222 0.59 16.37 -9.78
C THR A 222 2.09 16.37 -9.29
N ALA A 223 2.50 15.77 -8.15
CA ALA A 223 3.89 15.89 -7.59
C ALA A 223 4.92 14.80 -8.02
N SER A 224 6.23 14.93 -7.70
CA SER A 224 7.17 13.78 -7.75
C SER A 224 8.55 13.96 -7.02
N TYR A 225 9.33 12.86 -6.81
CA TYR A 225 10.76 12.86 -6.35
C TYR A 225 11.56 11.55 -6.61
N THR A 226 12.90 11.60 -6.39
CA THR A 226 13.89 10.48 -6.29
C THR A 226 15.13 10.85 -5.42
N LEU A 227 15.94 9.94 -4.80
CA LEU A 227 17.14 10.26 -3.93
C LEU A 227 18.03 9.03 -3.51
N GLN A 228 19.38 9.10 -3.43
CA GLN A 228 20.27 8.00 -2.94
C GLN A 228 21.40 8.49 -1.97
N GLN A 229 21.79 7.78 -0.88
CA GLN A 229 22.70 8.32 0.21
C GLN A 229 23.51 7.32 1.09
N ASN A 230 24.75 7.68 1.52
CA ASN A 230 25.66 7.02 2.50
C ASN A 230 26.27 8.04 3.51
N CYS A 231 26.45 7.73 4.83
CA CYS A 231 26.92 8.72 5.85
C CYS A 231 27.89 8.29 7.01
N LEU A 232 29.04 7.74 6.66
CA LEU A 232 30.21 7.37 7.51
C LEU A 232 30.83 8.40 8.53
N THR A 233 30.10 9.00 9.49
CA THR A 233 30.71 9.90 10.53
C THR A 233 30.28 9.68 11.99
N VAL A 234 31.16 10.04 12.93
CA VAL A 234 30.94 10.01 14.41
C VAL A 234 29.97 11.11 14.89
N GLY A 235 28.92 11.38 14.12
CA GLY A 235 28.02 12.53 14.30
C GLY A 235 26.83 12.61 13.34
N GLY A 236 26.74 11.72 12.35
CA GLY A 236 25.49 11.31 11.70
C GLY A 236 25.21 11.80 10.29
N CYS A 237 23.98 11.52 9.86
CA CYS A 237 23.13 12.26 8.93
C CYS A 237 21.66 12.16 9.38
N SER A 238 20.80 13.04 8.89
CA SER A 238 19.34 13.10 9.15
C SER A 238 18.66 14.00 8.11
N VAL A 239 17.49 13.63 7.56
CA VAL A 239 16.82 14.32 6.43
C VAL A 239 15.29 14.34 6.59
N THR A 240 14.59 15.30 5.99
CA THR A 240 13.12 15.46 5.99
C THR A 240 12.68 16.40 4.86
N ILE A 241 11.61 16.08 4.10
CA ILE A 241 11.01 16.87 3.01
C ILE A 241 9.46 16.91 3.14
N THR A 242 8.76 17.87 2.54
CA THR A 242 7.29 17.89 2.42
C THR A 242 6.89 18.79 1.23
N GLN A 243 5.87 18.43 0.44
CA GLN A 243 5.36 19.18 -0.74
C GLN A 243 3.84 19.12 -0.83
N GLN A 244 3.13 19.96 -0.08
CA GLN A 244 1.67 20.08 -0.19
C GLN A 244 1.27 20.60 -1.58
#